data_AF-A0A7X6ZFS4-F1
#
_entry.id   AF-A0A7X6ZFS4-F1
#
_cell.length_a   1.000
_cell.length_b   1.000
_cell.length_c   1.000
_cell.angle_alpha   90.00
_cell.angle_beta   90.00
_cell.angle_gamma   90.00
#
_symmetry.space_group_name_H-M   'P 1'
#
loop_
_entity.id
_entity.type
_entity.pdbx_description
1 polymer ?
#
loop_
_entity_poly.entity_id
_entity_poly.type
_entity_poly.pdbx_seq_one_letter_code
_entity_poly.pdbx_strand_id
1 'polypeptide(L)'
;MFSRSKYFASVLMLILGAISLYAEDLTHYQKCMTISFPGYTNTETLFNFPILIVFEQTDEGSGFYYSDFLSPPDKDLRFTADDKTTQLDYEVESWDTDGKSYVWVKIPELNQNTKILAFWGMPNVEAPDSTEDGSVWSEDYLGVWHMNDKTSTTIADRSTNSYHGTKKEEDSPTEVD
;
A
#
# COMPACT_ATOMS: atom_id res chain seq x y z
N MET A 1 -35.35 35.08 -49.81
CA MET A 1 -36.06 33.82 -49.57
C MET A 1 -35.01 32.74 -49.28
N PHE A 2 -34.96 32.33 -48.01
CA PHE A 2 -34.23 31.21 -47.39
C PHE A 2 -32.70 31.06 -47.48
N SER A 3 -32.07 31.50 -46.38
CA SER A 3 -30.84 30.96 -45.77
C SER A 3 -30.97 29.47 -45.42
N ARG A 4 -29.90 28.69 -45.58
CA ARG A 4 -29.69 27.45 -44.79
C ARG A 4 -28.23 27.27 -44.37
N SER A 5 -28.07 27.42 -43.06
CA SER A 5 -27.00 27.05 -42.14
C SER A 5 -26.15 25.84 -42.55
N LYS A 6 -24.83 25.98 -42.37
CA LYS A 6 -23.86 24.89 -42.25
C LYS A 6 -23.86 24.44 -40.78
N TYR A 7 -24.47 23.31 -40.47
CA TYR A 7 -24.26 22.63 -39.19
C TYR A 7 -23.11 21.62 -39.36
N PHE A 8 -21.94 21.94 -38.79
CA PHE A 8 -20.94 20.93 -38.48
C PHE A 8 -21.41 20.20 -37.23
N ALA A 9 -21.91 18.98 -37.38
CA ALA A 9 -22.12 18.09 -36.26
C ALA A 9 -20.74 17.59 -35.81
N SER A 10 -20.23 18.15 -34.71
CA SER A 10 -19.09 17.58 -34.00
C SER A 10 -19.57 16.31 -33.32
N VAL A 11 -19.09 15.16 -33.76
CA VAL A 11 -19.30 13.89 -33.08
C VAL A 11 -18.27 13.82 -31.95
N LEU A 12 -18.69 14.13 -30.74
CA LEU A 12 -17.92 13.85 -29.53
C LEU A 12 -17.99 12.34 -29.29
N MET A 13 -16.97 11.61 -29.72
CA MET A 13 -16.80 10.20 -29.40
C MET A 13 -16.30 10.09 -27.96
N LEU A 14 -17.23 9.98 -27.01
CA LEU A 14 -16.90 9.59 -25.64
C LEU A 14 -16.47 8.11 -25.70
N ILE A 15 -15.17 7.85 -25.71
CA ILE A 15 -14.66 6.51 -25.41
C ILE A 15 -14.81 6.36 -23.90
N LEU A 16 -15.93 5.78 -23.47
CA LEU A 16 -16.02 5.12 -22.17
C LEU A 16 -15.13 3.89 -22.26
N GLY A 17 -13.84 4.07 -21.95
CA GLY A 17 -12.99 2.94 -21.61
C GLY A 17 -13.62 2.29 -20.40
N ALA A 18 -14.09 1.05 -20.54
CA ALA A 18 -14.43 0.24 -19.39
C ALA A 18 -13.13 0.08 -18.58
N ILE A 19 -13.03 0.78 -17.46
CA ILE A 19 -12.03 0.50 -16.44
C ILE A 19 -12.42 -0.88 -15.91
N SER A 20 -11.72 -1.92 -16.37
CA SER A 20 -11.87 -3.23 -15.80
C SER A 20 -11.14 -3.22 -14.46
N LEU A 21 -11.86 -2.88 -13.39
CA LEU A 21 -11.41 -3.06 -12.03
C LEU A 21 -11.43 -4.57 -11.76
N TYR A 22 -10.43 -5.31 -12.22
CA TYR A 22 -10.29 -6.70 -11.83
C TYR A 22 -9.71 -6.72 -10.43
N ALA A 23 -10.57 -6.97 -9.44
CA ALA A 23 -10.11 -7.44 -8.15
C ALA A 23 -9.24 -8.68 -8.39
N GLU A 24 -8.04 -8.69 -7.82
CA GLU A 24 -7.12 -9.81 -7.98
C GLU A 24 -7.73 -11.10 -7.43
N ASP A 25 -7.49 -12.21 -8.13
CA ASP A 25 -7.96 -13.51 -7.69
C ASP A 25 -7.08 -14.05 -6.56
N LEU A 26 -7.51 -13.82 -5.32
CA LEU A 26 -6.80 -14.23 -4.12
C LEU A 26 -6.77 -15.74 -3.88
N THR A 27 -7.49 -16.55 -4.67
CA THR A 27 -7.57 -18.01 -4.44
C THR A 27 -6.27 -18.76 -4.73
N HIS A 28 -5.33 -18.12 -5.45
CA HIS A 28 -4.02 -18.67 -5.77
C HIS A 28 -2.92 -18.36 -4.74
N TYR A 29 -3.22 -17.51 -3.75
CA TYR A 29 -2.32 -17.22 -2.65
C TYR A 29 -2.35 -18.36 -1.62
N GLN A 30 -1.18 -18.94 -1.34
CA GLN A 30 -1.07 -20.14 -0.51
C GLN A 30 -1.19 -19.84 0.99
N LYS A 31 -0.91 -18.61 1.38
CA LYS A 31 -0.87 -18.18 2.78
C LYS A 31 -1.83 -17.02 2.99
N CYS A 32 -2.46 -17.01 4.16
CA CYS A 32 -3.35 -15.97 4.61
C CYS A 32 -3.23 -15.82 6.12
N MET A 33 -3.15 -14.58 6.60
CA MET A 33 -3.11 -14.24 8.02
C MET A 33 -4.14 -13.17 8.33
N THR A 34 -4.91 -13.38 9.41
CA THR A 34 -5.77 -12.33 9.96
C THR A 34 -4.98 -11.44 10.90
N ILE A 35 -5.05 -10.13 10.67
CA ILE A 35 -4.44 -9.11 11.50
C ILE A 35 -5.55 -8.35 12.21
N SER A 36 -5.39 -8.19 13.52
CA SER A 36 -6.31 -7.44 14.39
C SER A 36 -5.55 -6.37 15.15
N PHE A 37 -6.27 -5.36 15.64
CA PHE A 37 -5.67 -4.17 16.25
C PHE A 37 -6.09 -4.02 17.72
N PRO A 38 -5.72 -4.94 18.62
CA PRO A 38 -6.17 -4.92 20.02
C PRO A 38 -5.70 -3.68 20.80
N GLY A 39 -4.69 -2.97 20.31
CA GLY A 39 -4.21 -1.72 20.89
C GLY A 39 -5.10 -0.50 20.59
N TYR A 40 -6.00 -0.59 19.61
CA TYR A 40 -6.94 0.49 19.30
C TYR A 40 -8.20 0.38 20.17
N THR A 41 -8.20 1.06 21.32
CA THR A 41 -9.29 0.98 22.31
C THR A 41 -10.22 2.20 22.29
N ASN A 42 -10.02 3.16 21.39
CA ASN A 42 -10.86 4.34 21.30
C ASN A 42 -12.25 4.00 20.72
N THR A 43 -13.25 4.82 21.04
CA THR A 43 -14.62 4.66 20.53
C THR A 43 -14.87 5.39 19.21
N GLU A 44 -13.95 6.26 18.81
CA GLU A 44 -13.96 6.90 17.51
C GLU A 44 -13.65 5.88 16.42
N THR A 45 -14.18 6.11 15.22
CA THR A 45 -13.76 5.39 14.02
C THR A 45 -12.85 6.31 13.22
N LEU A 46 -11.65 5.84 12.90
CA LEU A 46 -10.74 6.54 11.99
C LEU A 46 -11.00 6.08 10.56
N PHE A 47 -10.85 6.99 9.61
CA PHE A 47 -11.04 6.71 8.19
C PHE A 47 -9.74 6.93 7.42
N ASN A 48 -9.51 6.08 6.42
CA ASN A 48 -8.32 6.13 5.55
C ASN A 48 -7.00 6.27 6.32
N PHE A 49 -6.86 5.52 7.42
CA PHE A 49 -5.76 5.66 8.37
C PHE A 49 -4.63 4.67 8.06
N PRO A 50 -3.41 5.13 7.72
CA PRO A 50 -2.24 4.27 7.59
C PRO A 50 -1.83 3.69 8.94
N ILE A 51 -1.74 2.36 9.02
CA ILE A 51 -1.28 1.65 10.20
C ILE A 51 -0.01 0.88 9.88
N LEU A 52 0.97 0.93 10.79
CA LEU A 52 2.18 0.15 10.68
C LEU A 52 1.94 -1.30 11.11
N ILE A 53 2.26 -2.23 10.23
CA ILE A 53 2.28 -3.66 10.47
C ILE A 53 3.73 -4.11 10.48
N VAL A 54 4.11 -4.81 11.54
CA VAL A 54 5.47 -5.35 11.70
C VAL A 54 5.41 -6.85 11.51
N PHE A 55 6.10 -7.34 10.49
CA PHE A 55 6.30 -8.77 10.27
C PHE A 55 7.62 -9.20 10.89
N GLU A 56 7.60 -10.34 11.55
CA GLU A 56 8.77 -11.04 12.08
C GLU A 56 8.49 -12.53 11.94
N GLN A 57 9.50 -13.31 11.57
CA GLN A 57 9.31 -14.74 11.41
C GLN A 57 8.87 -15.36 12.74
N THR A 58 7.79 -16.15 12.71
CA THR A 58 7.23 -16.76 13.91
C THR A 58 6.53 -18.07 13.59
N ASP A 59 6.62 -19.01 14.52
CA ASP A 59 5.85 -20.26 14.50
C ASP A 59 4.48 -20.10 15.20
N GLU A 60 4.20 -18.93 15.79
CA GLU A 60 2.96 -18.67 16.53
C GLU A 60 1.72 -18.55 15.62
N GLY A 61 0.56 -18.95 16.13
CA GLY A 61 -0.70 -18.88 15.38
C GLY A 61 -0.66 -19.74 14.11
N SER A 62 -0.88 -19.12 12.95
CA SER A 62 -0.72 -19.76 11.63
C SER A 62 0.72 -19.74 11.11
N GLY A 63 1.64 -19.13 11.86
CA GLY A 63 3.00 -18.83 11.47
C GLY A 63 3.12 -17.73 10.42
N PHE A 64 4.32 -17.18 10.30
CA PHE A 64 4.76 -16.30 9.22
C PHE A 64 6.21 -16.64 8.91
N TYR A 65 6.51 -16.97 7.66
CA TYR A 65 7.86 -17.31 7.22
C TYR A 65 8.19 -16.55 5.94
N TYR A 66 9.32 -15.85 5.91
CA TYR A 66 9.78 -15.15 4.71
C TYR A 66 10.02 -16.11 3.54
N SER A 67 10.35 -17.37 3.81
CA SER A 67 10.52 -18.42 2.80
C SER A 67 9.22 -18.85 2.10
N ASP A 68 8.06 -18.44 2.60
CA ASP A 68 6.77 -18.71 1.95
C ASP A 68 6.48 -17.75 0.79
N PHE A 69 7.22 -16.64 0.65
CA PHE A 69 7.08 -15.69 -0.46
C PHE A 69 7.65 -16.31 -1.74
N LEU A 70 6.81 -16.39 -2.78
CA LEU A 70 7.17 -17.03 -4.04
C LEU A 70 7.48 -16.03 -5.16
N SER A 71 7.27 -14.74 -4.93
CA SER A 71 7.71 -13.65 -5.79
C SER A 71 8.56 -12.67 -4.97
N PRO A 72 9.83 -13.01 -4.70
CA PRO A 72 10.66 -12.25 -3.76
C PRO A 72 10.96 -10.81 -4.25
N PRO A 73 11.24 -9.88 -3.32
CA PRO A 73 11.25 -10.08 -1.86
C PRO A 73 9.86 -10.17 -1.22
N ASP A 74 8.90 -9.40 -1.72
CA ASP A 74 7.56 -9.22 -1.15
C ASP A 74 6.48 -8.95 -2.22
N LYS A 75 6.79 -9.22 -3.50
CA LYS A 75 5.92 -8.84 -4.63
C LYS A 75 4.59 -9.57 -4.63
N ASP A 76 4.51 -10.70 -3.94
CA ASP A 76 3.28 -11.43 -3.68
C ASP A 76 2.65 -11.10 -2.33
N LEU A 77 2.95 -9.96 -1.69
CA LEU A 77 2.19 -9.49 -0.53
C LEU A 77 0.89 -8.83 -0.99
N ARG A 78 -0.24 -9.17 -0.38
CA ARG A 78 -1.52 -8.45 -0.56
C ARG A 78 -2.23 -8.24 0.74
N PHE A 79 -3.01 -7.16 0.81
CA PHE A 79 -3.91 -6.89 1.92
C PHE A 79 -5.35 -6.70 1.44
N THR A 80 -6.30 -7.20 2.23
CA THR A 80 -7.72 -6.87 2.08
C THR A 80 -8.37 -6.52 3.40
N ALA A 81 -9.51 -5.83 3.35
CA ALA A 81 -10.46 -5.85 4.47
C ALA A 81 -10.94 -7.29 4.76
N ASP A 82 -11.65 -7.47 5.88
CA ASP A 82 -12.16 -8.78 6.33
C ASP A 82 -13.14 -9.44 5.32
N ASP A 83 -13.65 -8.67 4.35
CA ASP A 83 -14.52 -9.14 3.27
C ASP A 83 -13.81 -9.95 2.16
N LYS A 84 -12.46 -9.98 2.16
CA LYS A 84 -11.62 -10.63 1.13
C LYS A 84 -11.77 -10.05 -0.28
N THR A 85 -12.41 -8.90 -0.43
CA THR A 85 -12.70 -8.29 -1.72
C THR A 85 -12.17 -6.87 -1.82
N THR A 86 -12.20 -6.12 -0.73
CA THR A 86 -11.71 -4.75 -0.70
C THR A 86 -10.19 -4.77 -0.50
N GLN A 87 -9.44 -4.61 -1.59
CA GLN A 87 -7.99 -4.46 -1.55
C GLN A 87 -7.59 -3.20 -0.78
N LEU A 88 -6.49 -3.28 -0.03
CA LEU A 88 -5.95 -2.19 0.75
C LEU A 88 -4.60 -1.75 0.18
N ASP A 89 -4.43 -0.44 0.00
CA ASP A 89 -3.14 0.14 -0.39
C ASP A 89 -2.12 -0.08 0.74
N TYR A 90 -0.89 -0.40 0.35
CA TYR A 90 0.20 -0.59 1.30
C TYR A 90 1.54 -0.14 0.73
N GLU A 91 2.46 0.20 1.62
CA GLU A 91 3.85 0.57 1.33
C GLU A 91 4.76 -0.32 2.16
N VAL A 92 5.78 -0.90 1.52
CA VAL A 92 6.85 -1.60 2.23
C VAL A 92 7.94 -0.59 2.58
N GLU A 93 7.99 -0.17 3.85
CA GLU A 93 9.02 0.75 4.33
C GLU A 93 10.39 0.05 4.36
N SER A 94 10.41 -1.19 4.85
CA SER A 94 11.60 -2.04 4.83
C SER A 94 11.24 -3.52 4.89
N TRP A 95 12.09 -4.35 4.28
CA TRP A 95 11.96 -5.80 4.26
C TRP A 95 13.27 -6.47 4.69
N ASP A 96 13.31 -6.95 5.93
CA ASP A 96 14.47 -7.62 6.51
C ASP A 96 14.10 -9.04 6.96
N THR A 97 14.57 -10.03 6.20
CA THR A 97 14.29 -11.44 6.45
C THR A 97 15.05 -12.01 7.65
N ASP A 98 16.09 -11.31 8.12
CA ASP A 98 16.86 -11.69 9.31
C ASP A 98 16.36 -10.98 10.58
N GLY A 99 15.38 -10.08 10.45
CA GLY A 99 14.85 -9.24 11.51
C GLY A 99 13.36 -8.95 11.34
N LYS A 100 13.02 -7.66 11.27
CA LYS A 100 11.64 -7.17 11.18
C LYS A 100 11.42 -6.44 9.87
N SER A 101 10.29 -6.71 9.23
CA SER A 101 9.80 -5.94 8.10
C SER A 101 8.69 -4.99 8.53
N TYR A 102 8.69 -3.80 7.96
CA TYR A 102 7.79 -2.70 8.32
C TYR A 102 6.95 -2.34 7.11
N VAL A 103 5.63 -2.49 7.24
CA VAL A 103 4.68 -2.28 6.13
C VAL A 103 3.56 -1.37 6.60
N TRP A 104 3.35 -0.26 5.92
CA TRP A 104 2.22 0.64 6.17
C TRP A 104 1.03 0.21 5.33
N VAL A 105 -0.15 0.06 5.96
CA VAL A 105 -1.38 -0.32 5.25
C VAL A 105 -2.45 0.73 5.51
N LYS A 106 -3.06 1.27 4.46
CA LYS A 106 -4.15 2.24 4.58
C LYS A 106 -5.46 1.53 4.92
N ILE A 107 -5.99 1.78 6.12
CA ILE A 107 -7.23 1.16 6.61
C ILE A 107 -8.42 2.10 6.33
N PRO A 108 -9.40 1.70 5.49
CA PRO A 108 -10.53 2.57 5.14
C PRO A 108 -11.41 2.92 6.33
N GLU A 109 -11.60 1.96 7.26
CA GLU A 109 -12.36 2.14 8.50
C GLU A 109 -11.68 1.37 9.65
N LEU A 110 -11.07 2.10 10.57
CA LEU A 110 -10.43 1.55 11.76
C LEU A 110 -11.29 1.83 13.01
N ASN A 111 -11.82 0.75 13.58
CA ASN A 111 -12.54 0.73 14.85
C ASN A 111 -12.07 -0.49 15.70
N GLN A 112 -12.60 -0.64 16.90
CA GLN A 112 -12.19 -1.70 17.86
C GLN A 112 -12.35 -3.14 17.34
N ASN A 113 -13.20 -3.35 16.33
CA ASN A 113 -13.48 -4.67 15.76
C ASN A 113 -12.83 -4.88 14.39
N THR A 114 -12.12 -3.86 13.86
CA THR A 114 -11.51 -3.94 12.54
C THR A 114 -10.49 -5.08 12.49
N LYS A 115 -10.57 -5.85 11.41
CA LYS A 115 -9.60 -6.85 11.01
C LYS A 115 -9.29 -6.66 9.54
N ILE A 116 -8.07 -7.03 9.19
CA ILE A 116 -7.65 -7.15 7.79
C ILE A 116 -7.04 -8.53 7.57
N LEU A 117 -6.81 -8.85 6.31
CA LEU A 117 -6.18 -10.09 5.89
C LEU A 117 -4.93 -9.76 5.09
N ALA A 118 -3.82 -10.41 5.42
CA ALA A 118 -2.62 -10.44 4.60
C ALA A 118 -2.56 -11.76 3.82
N PHE A 119 -2.14 -11.73 2.57
CA PHE A 119 -1.97 -12.89 1.70
C PHE A 119 -0.57 -12.90 1.09
N TRP A 120 0.01 -14.09 0.93
CA TRP A 120 1.28 -14.31 0.22
C TRP A 120 1.43 -15.75 -0.29
N GLY A 121 2.53 -16.05 -0.98
CA GLY A 121 2.83 -17.37 -1.55
C GLY A 121 2.25 -17.57 -2.95
N MET A 122 2.32 -16.54 -3.80
CA MET A 122 1.92 -16.62 -5.20
C MET A 122 3.15 -16.40 -6.11
N PRO A 123 3.48 -17.35 -7.01
CA PRO A 123 4.65 -17.21 -7.88
C PRO A 123 4.37 -16.32 -9.10
N ASN A 124 5.39 -15.61 -9.57
CA ASN A 124 5.39 -14.82 -10.81
C ASN A 124 4.36 -13.68 -10.84
N VAL A 125 4.19 -12.96 -9.73
CA VAL A 125 3.39 -11.74 -9.66
C VAL A 125 4.25 -10.52 -9.36
N GLU A 126 3.79 -9.36 -9.80
CA GLU A 126 4.39 -8.06 -9.46
C GLU A 126 3.66 -7.45 -8.26
N ALA A 127 4.36 -6.56 -7.55
CA ALA A 127 3.76 -5.78 -6.47
C ALA A 127 2.71 -4.80 -7.03
N PRO A 128 1.69 -4.39 -6.25
CA PRO A 128 0.75 -3.35 -6.66
C PRO A 128 1.42 -1.98 -6.72
N ASP A 129 0.93 -1.11 -7.62
CA ASP A 129 1.45 0.25 -7.79
C ASP A 129 1.45 1.07 -6.49
N SER A 130 0.52 0.77 -5.57
CA SER A 130 0.41 1.45 -4.27
C SER A 130 1.63 1.31 -3.37
N THR A 131 2.51 0.35 -3.66
CA THR A 131 3.79 0.18 -2.97
C THR A 131 4.82 1.27 -3.28
N GLU A 132 4.63 2.02 -4.37
CA GLU A 132 5.60 3.02 -4.85
C GLU A 132 4.97 4.40 -5.15
N ASP A 133 3.66 4.48 -5.38
CA ASP A 133 3.01 5.71 -5.89
C ASP A 133 2.52 6.70 -4.81
N GLY A 134 2.65 6.32 -3.53
CA GLY A 134 2.22 7.13 -2.39
C GLY A 134 0.72 7.06 -2.07
N SER A 135 -0.03 6.15 -2.68
CA SER A 135 -1.47 5.95 -2.44
C SER A 135 -1.80 5.66 -0.98
N VAL A 136 -0.87 5.11 -0.20
CA VAL A 136 -1.02 4.93 1.25
C VAL A 136 -1.24 6.25 1.98
N TRP A 137 -0.61 7.32 1.50
CA TRP A 137 -0.59 8.63 2.15
C TRP A 137 -1.42 9.68 1.40
N SER A 138 -2.32 9.24 0.50
CA SER A 138 -3.07 10.10 -0.44
C SER A 138 -4.12 11.02 0.19
N GLU A 139 -4.34 10.92 1.50
CA GLU A 139 -5.30 11.76 2.23
C GLU A 139 -4.68 13.14 2.51
N ASP A 140 -4.76 13.62 3.76
CA ASP A 140 -4.30 14.97 4.13
C ASP A 140 -2.83 15.04 4.59
N TYR A 141 -2.01 14.04 4.23
CA TYR A 141 -0.59 14.05 4.55
C TYR A 141 0.15 15.01 3.62
N LEU A 142 0.70 16.09 4.19
CA LEU A 142 1.50 17.04 3.42
C LEU A 142 2.81 16.42 2.92
N GLY A 143 3.40 15.50 3.67
CA GLY A 143 4.60 14.76 3.27
C GLY A 143 4.95 13.69 4.30
N VAL A 144 5.57 12.61 3.83
CA VAL A 144 5.97 11.47 4.66
C VAL A 144 7.40 11.09 4.32
N TRP A 145 8.29 11.17 5.31
CA TRP A 145 9.70 10.82 5.13
C TRP A 145 10.07 9.80 6.20
N HIS A 146 10.34 8.55 5.80
CA HIS A 146 10.78 7.50 6.72
C HIS A 146 12.22 7.68 7.22
N MET A 147 12.99 8.58 6.57
CA MET A 147 14.36 8.94 6.96
C MET A 147 15.40 7.79 6.91
N ASN A 148 15.03 6.64 6.35
CA ASN A 148 15.82 5.41 6.29
C ASN A 148 16.83 5.30 5.12
N ASP A 149 17.01 6.38 4.35
CA ASP A 149 17.96 6.44 3.22
C ASP A 149 19.42 6.60 3.69
N LYS A 150 20.18 5.51 3.84
CA LYS A 150 21.57 5.56 4.37
C LYS A 150 22.61 6.10 3.39
N THR A 151 22.37 6.00 2.09
CA THR A 151 23.40 6.24 1.05
C THR A 151 23.09 7.45 0.17
N SER A 152 22.06 8.22 0.52
CA SER A 152 21.57 9.33 -0.29
C SER A 152 21.44 10.58 0.56
N THR A 153 21.75 11.73 -0.05
CA THR A 153 21.44 13.04 0.53
C THR A 153 20.00 13.46 0.28
N THR A 154 19.28 12.80 -0.63
CA THR A 154 17.84 13.02 -0.85
C THR A 154 17.05 12.03 -0.02
N ILE A 155 16.04 12.53 0.71
CA ILE A 155 15.07 11.69 1.42
C ILE A 155 13.78 11.74 0.62
N ALA A 156 13.33 10.57 0.15
CA ALA A 156 12.09 10.48 -0.60
C ALA A 156 10.90 10.95 0.27
N ASP A 157 9.98 11.69 -0.35
CA ASP A 157 8.66 11.95 0.21
C ASP A 157 7.79 10.85 -0.34
N ARG A 158 7.24 10.02 0.54
CA ARG A 158 6.40 8.88 0.19
C ARG A 158 4.95 9.26 -0.06
N SER A 159 4.57 10.51 0.20
CA SER A 159 3.27 11.03 -0.22
C SER A 159 3.24 11.35 -1.72
N THR A 160 2.04 11.60 -2.23
CA THR A 160 1.82 12.02 -3.62
C THR A 160 2.35 13.43 -3.93
N ASN A 161 2.86 14.18 -2.93
CA ASN A 161 3.21 15.59 -3.07
C ASN A 161 4.65 15.84 -3.52
N SER A 162 5.53 14.83 -3.48
CA SER A 162 6.92 14.91 -3.95
C SER A 162 7.76 16.01 -3.28
N TYR A 163 7.50 16.32 -2.01
CA TYR A 163 8.30 17.28 -1.24
C TYR A 163 9.57 16.63 -0.69
N HIS A 164 10.49 16.21 -1.55
CA HIS A 164 11.71 15.51 -1.09
C HIS A 164 12.54 16.32 -0.09
N GLY A 165 13.03 15.63 0.94
CA GLY A 165 13.94 16.18 1.94
C GLY A 165 15.38 16.17 1.44
N THR A 166 16.25 16.96 2.09
CA THR A 166 17.69 16.96 1.84
C THR A 166 18.45 16.81 3.16
N LYS A 167 19.25 15.75 3.28
CA LYS A 167 20.20 15.53 4.39
C LYS A 167 21.40 16.47 4.26
N LYS A 168 22.13 16.62 5.36
CA LYS A 168 23.36 17.42 5.36
C LYS A 168 24.45 16.73 4.55
N GLU A 169 24.63 15.43 4.76
CA GLU A 169 25.51 14.51 4.02
C GLU A 169 24.86 13.11 4.06
N GLU A 170 25.36 12.15 3.28
CA GLU A 170 24.79 10.79 3.19
C GLU A 170 24.61 10.13 4.58
N ASP A 171 25.63 10.22 5.44
CA ASP A 171 25.62 9.68 6.81
C ASP A 171 25.34 10.74 7.89
N SER A 172 24.67 11.86 7.56
CA SER A 172 24.43 12.97 8.52
C SER A 172 23.06 13.66 8.36
N PRO A 173 22.16 13.55 9.37
CA PRO A 173 22.35 12.84 10.65
C PRO A 173 22.48 11.33 10.46
N THR A 174 23.25 10.70 11.34
CA THR A 174 23.34 9.24 11.41
C THR A 174 22.01 8.67 11.90
N GLU A 175 21.45 7.73 11.15
CA GLU A 175 20.28 6.93 11.54
C GLU A 175 20.65 6.02 12.72
N VAL A 176 19.79 5.94 13.75
CA VAL A 176 20.07 5.23 15.01
C VAL A 176 19.01 4.17 15.33
N ASP A 177 18.21 3.84 14.33
CA ASP A 177 17.01 3.04 14.34
C ASP A 177 17.32 1.54 14.18
#